data_AF-G4ZR99-F1
#
_entry.id   AF-G4ZR99-F1
#
_cell.length_a   1.000
_cell.length_b   1.000
_cell.length_c   1.000
_cell.angle_alpha   90.00
_cell.angle_beta   90.00
_cell.angle_gamma   90.00
#
_symmetry.space_group_name_H-M   'P 1'
#
loop_
_entity.id
_entity.type
_entity.pdbx_description
1 polymer ?
#
loop_
_entity_poly.entity_id
_entity_poly.type
_entity_poly.pdbx_seq_one_letter_code
_entity_poly.pdbx_strand_id
1 'polypeptide(L)'
;MCMHNGVVPLGLSLVRELRCLGNTELIQIYHCFPEEMSNSSRKLLFEADNNLEIVDVCTDLVKQGKLSEDRARHFRSWWIKPLAVYHTKIKELLLVDIDDIFMRDPAVLRTTEGYHRTGTTFFYDRVLSSTEFFNQDVDGEQYLKKLLNEFDYTKFNLPTGSTPSAHLSPKTSYAWRRQTSHEQDSSLVAIDKSRAGKAMDVLFFLITEQHFVHEFSYGDKESFWIAYELAKQEYFFSPWGVGGISSSTNKDLEKHEDSLCGSIVQYMPVEDETTESELLYVNGKALLNPFPVAMDKLGTATHNVLFNTNPTHLTPRQKRRGNGQTTTNYKGGYAMECLVGFGSEPLPVKFAPQLLRRRMFYFGIRMGVLSALDQCFPFEGMK
;
A
#
# COMPACT_ATOMS: atom_id res chain seq x y z
N MET A 1 10.07 -5.11 -2.04
CA MET A 1 9.79 -3.85 -2.77
C MET A 1 9.86 -4.13 -4.27
N CYS A 2 9.16 -3.36 -5.09
CA CYS A 2 9.14 -3.57 -6.54
C CYS A 2 9.59 -2.29 -7.26
N MET A 3 10.49 -2.40 -8.23
CA MET A 3 11.11 -1.23 -8.85
C MET A 3 11.37 -1.44 -10.35
N HIS A 4 11.21 -0.36 -11.11
CA HIS A 4 11.75 -0.20 -12.46
C HIS A 4 12.73 0.98 -12.49
N ASN A 5 13.50 1.14 -13.58
CA ASN A 5 14.53 2.18 -13.69
C ASN A 5 14.09 3.59 -13.24
N GLY A 6 12.88 4.01 -13.61
CA GLY A 6 12.37 5.36 -13.34
C GLY A 6 12.12 5.66 -11.86
N VAL A 7 11.99 4.62 -11.03
CA VAL A 7 11.65 4.77 -9.60
C VAL A 7 12.76 4.31 -8.66
N VAL A 8 13.91 3.86 -9.18
CA VAL A 8 15.09 3.49 -8.38
C VAL A 8 15.52 4.60 -7.42
N PRO A 9 15.55 5.90 -7.78
CA PRO A 9 15.89 6.95 -6.82
C PRO A 9 14.93 7.01 -5.62
N LEU A 10 13.64 6.76 -5.86
CA LEU A 10 12.63 6.76 -4.80
C LEU A 10 12.76 5.51 -3.93
N GLY A 11 12.91 4.34 -4.55
CA GLY A 11 13.10 3.07 -3.86
C GLY A 11 14.38 3.01 -3.03
N LEU A 12 15.52 3.41 -3.60
CA LEU A 12 16.80 3.42 -2.89
C LEU A 12 16.81 4.40 -1.70
N SER A 13 16.13 5.54 -1.84
CA SER A 13 16.00 6.44 -0.71
C SER A 13 15.14 5.85 0.43
N LEU A 14 14.19 4.95 0.15
CA LEU A 14 13.45 4.21 1.20
C LEU A 14 14.33 3.14 1.82
N VAL A 15 15.11 2.40 1.03
CA VAL A 15 16.10 1.45 1.57
C VAL A 15 16.99 2.15 2.62
N ARG A 16 17.53 3.32 2.29
CA ARG A 16 18.36 4.09 3.23
C ARG A 16 17.58 4.60 4.44
N GLU A 17 16.33 5.03 4.27
CA GLU A 17 15.48 5.40 5.39
C GLU A 17 15.24 4.22 6.33
N LEU A 18 14.91 3.04 5.82
CA LEU A 18 14.71 1.83 6.61
C LEU A 18 15.96 1.48 7.42
N ARG A 19 17.17 1.56 6.82
CA ARG A 19 18.43 1.39 7.56
C ARG A 19 18.58 2.41 8.69
N CYS A 20 18.22 3.66 8.43
CA CYS A 20 18.24 4.72 9.44
C CYS A 20 17.19 4.57 10.55
N LEU A 21 16.16 3.75 10.32
CA LEU A 21 15.18 3.36 11.33
C LEU A 21 15.61 2.09 12.10
N GLY A 22 16.77 1.52 11.78
CA GLY A 22 17.34 0.35 12.45
C GLY A 22 17.10 -0.98 11.75
N ASN A 23 16.46 -0.99 10.59
CA ASN A 23 16.17 -2.23 9.87
C ASN A 23 17.47 -2.85 9.33
N THR A 24 17.81 -4.07 9.76
CA THR A 24 18.97 -4.83 9.26
C THR A 24 18.58 -6.01 8.38
N GLU A 25 17.29 -6.17 8.07
CA GLU A 25 16.76 -7.32 7.34
C GLU A 25 17.15 -7.28 5.85
N LEU A 26 17.11 -8.46 5.22
CA LEU A 26 17.26 -8.58 3.77
C LEU A 26 16.12 -7.82 3.08
N ILE A 27 16.47 -6.93 2.15
CA ILE A 27 15.47 -6.27 1.30
C ILE A 27 15.58 -6.84 -0.11
N GLN A 28 14.49 -7.48 -0.56
CA GLN A 28 14.38 -7.94 -1.94
C GLN A 28 13.73 -6.87 -2.83
N ILE A 29 14.38 -6.59 -3.95
CA ILE A 29 13.93 -5.67 -4.99
C ILE A 29 13.51 -6.50 -6.20
N TYR A 30 12.21 -6.52 -6.46
CA TYR A 30 11.62 -7.26 -7.56
C TYR A 30 11.47 -6.39 -8.80
N HIS A 31 11.75 -6.99 -9.96
CA HIS A 31 11.46 -6.43 -11.28
C HIS A 31 11.12 -7.58 -12.27
N CYS A 32 10.69 -7.23 -13.48
CA CYS A 32 10.17 -8.11 -14.51
C CYS A 32 10.92 -7.91 -15.84
N PHE A 33 11.76 -8.89 -16.17
CA PHE A 33 12.68 -8.92 -17.30
C PHE A 33 13.85 -7.91 -17.22
N PRO A 34 14.97 -8.17 -17.93
CA PRO A 34 16.15 -7.32 -17.88
C PRO A 34 15.92 -5.88 -18.38
N GLU A 35 14.97 -5.66 -19.29
CA GLU A 35 14.72 -4.32 -19.85
C GLU A 35 14.12 -3.35 -18.83
N GLU A 36 13.44 -3.86 -17.80
CA GLU A 36 12.80 -3.02 -16.78
C GLU A 36 13.80 -2.42 -15.79
N MET A 37 14.94 -3.11 -15.57
CA MET A 37 15.98 -2.70 -14.63
C MET A 37 17.40 -2.87 -15.21
N SER A 38 17.99 -1.72 -15.55
CA SER A 38 19.32 -1.59 -16.17
C SER A 38 20.47 -1.97 -15.22
N ASN A 39 21.62 -2.30 -15.80
CA ASN A 39 22.85 -2.59 -15.04
C ASN A 39 23.31 -1.40 -14.18
N SER A 40 23.12 -0.15 -14.64
CA SER A 40 23.44 1.04 -13.86
C SER A 40 22.56 1.16 -12.61
N SER A 41 21.26 0.89 -12.74
CA SER A 41 20.32 0.88 -11.61
C SER A 41 20.68 -0.19 -10.59
N ARG A 42 20.99 -1.42 -11.06
CA ARG A 42 21.42 -2.52 -10.19
C ARG A 42 22.70 -2.19 -9.44
N LYS A 43 23.69 -1.65 -10.16
CA LYS A 43 24.97 -1.23 -9.59
C LYS A 43 24.76 -0.18 -8.49
N LEU A 44 23.96 0.85 -8.77
CA LEU A 44 23.63 1.90 -7.81
C LEU A 44 22.99 1.35 -6.53
N LEU A 45 22.08 0.38 -6.66
CA LEU A 45 21.44 -0.26 -5.51
C LEU A 45 22.46 -1.04 -4.66
N PHE A 46 23.26 -1.90 -5.28
CA PHE A 46 24.25 -2.71 -4.56
C PHE A 46 25.39 -1.88 -3.96
N GLU A 47 25.77 -0.76 -4.58
CA GLU A 47 26.77 0.15 -4.00
C GLU A 47 26.25 0.87 -2.74
N ALA A 48 24.95 1.04 -2.61
CA ALA A 48 24.33 1.80 -1.52
C ALA A 48 23.85 0.95 -0.33
N ASP A 49 23.64 -0.36 -0.53
CA ASP A 49 23.27 -1.29 0.55
C ASP A 49 23.75 -2.72 0.26
N ASN A 50 24.48 -3.30 1.22
CA ASN A 50 25.10 -4.61 1.09
C ASN A 50 24.14 -5.78 1.40
N ASN A 51 22.92 -5.51 1.87
CA ASN A 51 21.94 -6.54 2.23
C ASN A 51 20.68 -6.44 1.35
N LEU A 52 20.92 -6.30 0.04
CA LEU A 52 19.92 -6.31 -1.01
C LEU A 52 20.00 -7.57 -1.86
N GLU A 53 18.86 -8.01 -2.35
CA GLU A 53 18.77 -9.00 -3.43
C GLU A 53 17.86 -8.44 -4.52
N ILE A 54 18.35 -8.43 -5.78
CA ILE A 54 17.56 -7.99 -6.93
C ILE A 54 17.06 -9.23 -7.68
N VAL A 55 15.75 -9.35 -7.82
CA VAL A 55 15.07 -10.54 -8.35
C VAL A 55 14.33 -10.21 -9.63
N ASP A 56 14.69 -10.90 -10.72
CA ASP A 56 13.92 -10.91 -11.96
C ASP A 56 12.87 -12.03 -11.90
N VAL A 57 11.70 -11.73 -11.35
CA VAL A 57 10.67 -12.74 -11.08
C VAL A 57 10.04 -13.26 -12.37
N CYS A 58 9.91 -12.42 -13.39
CA CYS A 58 9.31 -12.82 -14.67
C CYS A 58 10.21 -13.80 -15.41
N THR A 59 11.51 -13.49 -15.53
CA THR A 59 12.46 -14.41 -16.18
C THR A 59 12.53 -15.74 -15.44
N ASP A 60 12.53 -15.71 -14.10
CA ASP A 60 12.59 -16.93 -13.29
C ASP A 60 11.33 -17.81 -13.45
N LEU A 61 10.13 -17.23 -13.34
CA LEU A 61 8.88 -17.99 -13.49
C LEU A 61 8.65 -18.51 -14.91
N VAL A 62 9.13 -17.79 -15.93
CA VAL A 62 9.13 -18.27 -17.32
C VAL A 62 10.07 -19.47 -17.47
N LYS A 63 11.29 -19.41 -16.93
CA LYS A 63 12.23 -20.54 -16.96
C LYS A 63 11.73 -21.77 -16.22
N GLN A 64 10.98 -21.57 -15.14
CA GLN A 64 10.33 -22.66 -14.39
C GLN A 64 9.09 -23.23 -15.09
N GLY A 65 8.65 -22.66 -16.22
CA GLY A 65 7.44 -23.07 -16.93
C GLY A 65 6.14 -22.74 -16.18
N LYS A 66 6.20 -21.85 -15.18
CA LYS A 66 5.03 -21.40 -14.41
C LYS A 66 4.25 -20.28 -15.11
N LEU A 67 4.91 -19.52 -15.97
CA LEU A 67 4.31 -18.49 -16.81
C LEU A 67 4.83 -18.62 -18.23
N SER A 68 4.00 -18.28 -19.23
CA SER A 68 4.52 -17.96 -20.55
C SER A 68 5.15 -16.57 -20.53
N GLU A 69 6.05 -16.29 -21.46
CA GLU A 69 6.66 -14.96 -21.57
C GLU A 69 5.61 -13.86 -21.81
N ASP A 70 4.62 -14.15 -22.66
CA ASP A 70 3.48 -13.26 -22.93
C ASP A 70 2.71 -12.93 -21.63
N ARG A 71 2.34 -13.95 -20.85
CA ARG A 71 1.68 -13.76 -19.55
C ARG A 71 2.54 -12.96 -18.58
N ALA A 72 3.83 -13.28 -18.49
CA ALA A 72 4.76 -12.59 -17.60
C ALA A 72 4.88 -11.08 -17.91
N ARG A 73 4.76 -10.66 -19.18
CA ARG A 73 4.84 -9.24 -19.56
C ARG A 73 3.72 -8.38 -18.97
N HIS A 74 2.57 -8.98 -18.63
CA HIS A 74 1.46 -8.29 -17.96
C HIS A 74 1.73 -7.96 -16.49
N PHE A 75 2.77 -8.55 -15.88
CA PHE A 75 3.08 -8.32 -14.47
C PHE A 75 3.91 -7.06 -14.21
N ARG A 76 4.32 -6.31 -15.23
CA ARG A 76 4.94 -4.98 -15.03
C ARG A 76 3.96 -4.04 -14.32
N SER A 77 4.47 -3.03 -13.62
CA SER A 77 3.68 -2.09 -12.78
C SER A 77 3.09 -2.76 -11.52
N TRP A 78 1.79 -2.63 -11.24
CA TRP A 78 1.20 -3.02 -9.95
C TRP A 78 1.22 -4.53 -9.69
N TRP A 79 0.93 -5.35 -10.70
CA TRP A 79 0.78 -6.79 -10.56
C TRP A 79 2.05 -7.54 -10.17
N ILE A 80 3.23 -6.92 -10.28
CA ILE A 80 4.49 -7.52 -9.81
C ILE A 80 4.47 -7.72 -8.29
N LYS A 81 3.73 -6.91 -7.53
CA LYS A 81 3.63 -6.98 -6.07
C LYS A 81 3.14 -8.36 -5.59
N PRO A 82 1.95 -8.85 -6.00
CA PRO A 82 1.48 -10.17 -5.61
C PRO A 82 2.35 -11.29 -6.20
N LEU A 83 2.94 -11.08 -7.39
CA LEU A 83 3.89 -12.04 -7.96
C LEU A 83 5.16 -12.17 -7.10
N ALA A 84 5.66 -11.05 -6.54
CA ALA A 84 6.79 -11.02 -5.62
C ALA A 84 6.48 -11.74 -4.31
N VAL A 85 5.31 -11.48 -3.73
CA VAL A 85 4.80 -12.16 -2.52
C VAL A 85 4.68 -13.67 -2.73
N TYR A 86 4.13 -14.10 -3.88
CA TYR A 86 4.09 -15.51 -4.25
C TYR A 86 5.50 -16.11 -4.39
N HIS A 87 6.38 -15.45 -5.13
CA HIS A 87 7.71 -15.96 -5.49
C HIS A 87 8.70 -16.03 -4.32
N THR A 88 8.71 -15.03 -3.43
CA THR A 88 9.75 -14.94 -2.38
C THR A 88 9.74 -16.15 -1.44
N LYS A 89 10.93 -16.54 -0.99
CA LYS A 89 11.13 -17.57 0.04
C LYS A 89 11.17 -16.98 1.45
N ILE A 90 11.11 -15.65 1.59
CA ILE A 90 10.99 -14.99 2.89
C ILE A 90 9.68 -15.44 3.54
N LYS A 91 9.77 -16.04 4.74
CA LYS A 91 8.61 -16.56 5.46
C LYS A 91 7.75 -15.43 5.98
N GLU A 92 8.34 -14.52 6.74
CA GLU A 92 7.68 -13.35 7.32
C GLU A 92 8.09 -12.10 6.56
N LEU A 93 7.30 -11.75 5.55
CA LEU A 93 7.61 -10.66 4.64
C LEU A 93 6.81 -9.41 4.97
N LEU A 94 7.42 -8.26 4.69
CA LEU A 94 6.74 -6.98 4.54
C LEU A 94 6.90 -6.56 3.08
N LEU A 95 5.81 -6.54 2.33
CA LEU A 95 5.77 -5.86 1.05
C LEU A 95 5.49 -4.38 1.34
N VAL A 96 6.40 -3.51 0.91
CA VAL A 96 6.31 -2.06 1.13
C VAL A 96 6.38 -1.33 -0.21
N ASP A 97 5.58 -0.28 -0.34
CA ASP A 97 5.63 0.65 -1.45
C ASP A 97 6.83 1.58 -1.31
N ILE A 98 7.37 1.96 -2.46
CA ILE A 98 8.62 2.72 -2.49
C ILE A 98 8.45 4.19 -2.06
N ASP A 99 7.22 4.68 -2.06
CA ASP A 99 6.84 6.04 -1.70
C ASP A 99 6.22 6.15 -0.30
N ASP A 100 6.36 5.10 0.51
CA ASP A 100 6.07 5.13 1.94
C ASP A 100 7.10 5.96 2.70
N ILE A 101 6.63 6.59 3.77
CA ILE A 101 7.41 7.36 4.73
C ILE A 101 7.06 6.84 6.12
N PHE A 102 7.98 6.10 6.73
CA PHE A 102 7.75 5.43 8.01
C PHE A 102 8.21 6.27 9.20
N MET A 103 7.47 6.19 10.30
CA MET A 103 7.83 6.84 11.58
C MET A 103 8.78 6.00 12.44
N ARG A 104 8.82 4.68 12.21
CA ARG A 104 9.74 3.71 12.82
C ARG A 104 9.86 2.46 11.93
N ASP A 105 10.78 1.56 12.25
CA ASP A 105 10.96 0.32 11.47
C ASP A 105 9.62 -0.45 11.37
N PRO A 106 9.10 -0.69 10.15
CA PRO A 106 7.83 -1.40 9.96
C PRO A 106 7.87 -2.87 10.41
N ALA A 107 9.05 -3.43 10.69
CA ALA A 107 9.19 -4.75 11.32
C ALA A 107 8.40 -4.89 12.64
N VAL A 108 8.12 -3.77 13.31
CA VAL A 108 7.26 -3.71 14.50
C VAL A 108 5.86 -4.29 14.28
N LEU A 109 5.34 -4.33 13.05
CA LEU A 109 4.07 -4.98 12.77
C LEU A 109 4.03 -6.45 13.21
N ARG A 110 5.19 -7.14 13.17
CA ARG A 110 5.30 -8.53 13.58
C ARG A 110 5.11 -8.73 15.09
N THR A 111 5.11 -7.67 15.89
CA THR A 111 4.88 -7.72 17.34
C THR A 111 3.44 -7.39 17.74
N THR A 112 2.57 -7.08 16.78
CA THR A 112 1.16 -6.72 17.05
C THR A 112 0.30 -7.95 17.27
N GLU A 113 -0.78 -7.81 18.05
CA GLU A 113 -1.68 -8.90 18.42
C GLU A 113 -2.32 -9.56 17.19
N GLY A 114 -2.77 -8.74 16.24
CA GLY A 114 -3.38 -9.20 14.99
C GLY A 114 -2.44 -10.01 14.11
N TYR A 115 -1.17 -9.59 14.01
CA TYR A 115 -0.14 -10.35 13.29
C TYR A 115 0.23 -11.64 14.02
N HIS A 116 0.38 -11.62 15.35
CA HIS A 116 0.63 -12.82 16.13
C HIS A 116 -0.49 -13.85 15.98
N ARG A 117 -1.76 -13.40 15.94
CA ARG A 117 -2.92 -14.27 15.73
C ARG A 117 -2.96 -14.89 14.34
N THR A 118 -2.88 -14.06 13.29
CA THR A 118 -3.22 -14.50 11.92
C THR A 118 -2.02 -14.68 11.00
N GLY A 119 -0.88 -14.08 11.34
CA GLY A 119 0.26 -13.95 10.43
C GLY A 119 0.03 -12.96 9.30
N THR A 120 -0.95 -12.07 9.43
CA THR A 120 -1.20 -11.03 8.45
C THR A 120 -1.42 -9.69 9.12
N THR A 121 -1.15 -8.63 8.39
CA THR A 121 -1.63 -7.28 8.71
C THR A 121 -1.88 -6.54 7.41
N PHE A 122 -3.16 -6.25 7.16
CA PHE A 122 -3.64 -5.47 6.03
C PHE A 122 -4.22 -4.14 6.52
N PHE A 123 -4.24 -3.14 5.65
CA PHE A 123 -4.75 -1.81 5.95
C PHE A 123 -5.90 -1.45 5.02
N TYR A 124 -6.81 -0.61 5.51
CA TYR A 124 -7.95 -0.19 4.70
C TYR A 124 -7.58 0.98 3.80
N ASP A 125 -8.15 0.99 2.60
CA ASP A 125 -8.23 2.19 1.76
C ASP A 125 -9.50 2.99 2.14
N ARG A 126 -9.69 4.14 1.47
CA ARG A 126 -10.89 4.97 1.55
C ARG A 126 -12.12 4.17 1.15
N VAL A 127 -13.22 4.44 1.83
CA VAL A 127 -14.53 3.88 1.45
C VAL A 127 -15.08 4.71 0.31
N LEU A 128 -14.86 4.25 -0.92
CA LEU A 128 -15.29 4.90 -2.16
C LEU A 128 -16.21 3.96 -2.92
N SER A 129 -17.46 4.38 -3.12
CA SER A 129 -18.44 3.58 -3.85
C SER A 129 -18.29 3.83 -5.36
N SER A 130 -18.01 2.77 -6.11
CA SER A 130 -18.19 2.71 -7.56
C SER A 130 -18.74 1.35 -7.97
N THR A 131 -19.16 1.22 -9.23
CA THR A 131 -19.63 -0.03 -9.84
C THR A 131 -18.50 -0.81 -10.54
N GLU A 132 -17.25 -0.54 -10.18
CA GLU A 132 -16.07 -1.17 -10.76
C GLU A 132 -15.58 -2.31 -9.87
N PHE A 133 -14.61 -3.09 -10.38
CA PHE A 133 -13.86 -4.09 -9.61
C PHE A 133 -14.79 -5.12 -8.96
N PHE A 134 -14.58 -5.46 -7.68
CA PHE A 134 -15.43 -6.45 -7.02
C PHE A 134 -16.88 -5.99 -6.77
N ASN A 135 -17.19 -4.71 -7.03
CA ASN A 135 -18.56 -4.17 -6.95
C ASN A 135 -19.32 -4.20 -8.27
N GLN A 136 -18.67 -4.53 -9.37
CA GLN A 136 -19.33 -4.62 -10.66
C GLN A 136 -20.49 -5.62 -10.63
N ASP A 137 -21.48 -5.36 -11.47
CA ASP A 137 -22.63 -6.24 -11.62
C ASP A 137 -22.34 -7.26 -12.72
N VAL A 138 -22.35 -8.54 -12.35
CA VAL A 138 -22.16 -9.66 -13.29
C VAL A 138 -23.38 -10.56 -13.15
N ASP A 139 -24.17 -10.60 -14.22
CA ASP A 139 -25.42 -11.37 -14.30
C ASP A 139 -26.45 -11.02 -13.20
N GLY A 140 -26.53 -9.76 -12.77
CA GLY A 140 -27.45 -9.33 -11.71
C GLY A 140 -26.93 -9.53 -10.29
N GLU A 141 -25.69 -10.01 -10.13
CA GLU A 141 -25.04 -10.24 -8.83
C GLU A 141 -23.78 -9.39 -8.67
N GLN A 142 -23.42 -9.09 -7.41
CA GLN A 142 -22.14 -8.43 -7.10
C GLN A 142 -20.99 -9.38 -7.41
N TYR A 143 -19.99 -8.93 -8.15
CA TYR A 143 -18.87 -9.79 -8.52
C TYR A 143 -18.15 -10.42 -7.32
N LEU A 144 -17.97 -9.72 -6.19
CA LEU A 144 -17.40 -10.31 -4.97
C LEU A 144 -18.16 -11.56 -4.51
N LYS A 145 -19.49 -11.51 -4.55
CA LYS A 145 -20.37 -12.62 -4.12
C LYS A 145 -20.34 -13.74 -5.14
N LYS A 146 -20.43 -13.40 -6.43
CA LYS A 146 -20.29 -14.34 -7.54
C LYS A 146 -18.95 -15.09 -7.46
N LEU A 147 -17.84 -14.36 -7.25
CA LEU A 147 -16.51 -14.92 -7.06
C LEU A 147 -16.48 -15.92 -5.90
N LEU A 148 -17.02 -15.58 -4.73
CA LEU A 148 -17.07 -16.48 -3.58
C LEU A 148 -17.93 -17.73 -3.83
N ASN A 149 -19.04 -17.57 -4.57
CA ASN A 149 -19.99 -18.64 -4.89
C ASN A 149 -19.46 -19.61 -5.96
N GLU A 150 -18.83 -19.10 -7.00
CA GLU A 150 -18.41 -19.86 -8.19
C GLU A 150 -16.94 -20.36 -8.10
N PHE A 151 -16.18 -19.92 -7.10
CA PHE A 151 -14.80 -20.37 -6.91
C PHE A 151 -14.72 -21.89 -6.69
N ASP A 152 -13.85 -22.56 -7.45
CA ASP A 152 -13.60 -23.99 -7.32
C ASP A 152 -12.71 -24.29 -6.10
N TYR A 153 -13.31 -24.32 -4.92
CA TYR A 153 -12.63 -24.68 -3.67
C TYR A 153 -11.97 -26.07 -3.72
N THR A 154 -12.55 -27.01 -4.47
CA THR A 154 -12.05 -28.39 -4.53
C THR A 154 -10.71 -28.47 -5.24
N LYS A 155 -10.47 -27.63 -6.25
CA LYS A 155 -9.17 -27.48 -6.92
C LYS A 155 -8.02 -27.18 -5.95
N PHE A 156 -8.30 -26.50 -4.84
CA PHE A 156 -7.31 -26.12 -3.83
C PHE A 156 -7.33 -27.02 -2.58
N ASN A 157 -8.11 -28.11 -2.58
CA ASN A 157 -8.38 -28.97 -1.42
C ASN A 157 -9.02 -28.20 -0.25
N LEU A 158 -9.93 -27.28 -0.55
CA LEU A 158 -10.66 -26.49 0.44
C LEU A 158 -12.11 -26.99 0.58
N PRO A 159 -12.73 -26.85 1.77
CA PRO A 159 -14.13 -27.16 1.96
C PRO A 159 -15.02 -26.36 1.01
N THR A 160 -16.00 -27.02 0.40
CA THR A 160 -16.99 -26.34 -0.46
C THR A 160 -17.84 -25.34 0.34
N GLY A 161 -18.50 -24.42 -0.37
CA GLY A 161 -19.38 -23.42 0.20
C GLY A 161 -18.74 -22.02 0.29
N SER A 162 -19.57 -21.01 0.14
CA SER A 162 -19.19 -19.60 -0.01
C SER A 162 -19.50 -18.75 1.23
N THR A 163 -19.57 -19.39 2.41
CA THR A 163 -19.85 -18.68 3.66
C THR A 163 -18.77 -17.62 3.90
N PRO A 164 -19.14 -16.32 3.93
CA PRO A 164 -18.18 -15.26 4.14
C PRO A 164 -17.57 -15.33 5.54
N SER A 165 -16.32 -14.89 5.66
CA SER A 165 -15.67 -14.68 6.95
C SER A 165 -16.34 -13.57 7.76
N ALA A 166 -15.92 -13.40 9.01
CA ALA A 166 -16.37 -12.29 9.85
C ALA A 166 -16.10 -10.91 9.23
N HIS A 167 -15.03 -10.79 8.43
CA HIS A 167 -14.66 -9.55 7.74
C HIS A 167 -15.71 -9.15 6.68
N LEU A 168 -16.25 -10.14 5.96
CA LEU A 168 -17.31 -9.95 4.96
C LEU A 168 -18.73 -10.07 5.52
N SER A 169 -18.89 -9.88 6.84
CA SER A 169 -20.20 -9.90 7.49
C SER A 169 -21.20 -8.94 6.80
N PRO A 170 -22.41 -9.42 6.44
CA PRO A 170 -23.43 -8.58 5.80
C PRO A 170 -23.88 -7.36 6.63
N LYS A 171 -23.62 -7.36 7.94
CA LYS A 171 -24.01 -6.27 8.84
C LYS A 171 -23.00 -5.12 8.85
N THR A 172 -21.72 -5.40 8.63
CA THR A 172 -20.64 -4.44 8.91
C THR A 172 -19.78 -4.16 7.68
N SER A 173 -19.51 -5.16 6.84
CA SER A 173 -18.59 -5.02 5.70
C SER A 173 -19.05 -3.95 4.71
N TYR A 174 -18.15 -3.02 4.37
CA TYR A 174 -18.39 -2.04 3.32
C TYR A 174 -18.36 -2.70 1.93
N ALA A 175 -17.41 -3.61 1.69
CA ALA A 175 -17.32 -4.38 0.44
C ALA A 175 -18.57 -5.23 0.19
N TRP A 176 -19.02 -6.04 1.16
CA TRP A 176 -20.21 -6.90 1.00
C TRP A 176 -21.51 -6.14 0.70
N ARG A 177 -21.60 -4.90 1.22
CA ARG A 177 -22.76 -4.01 1.06
C ARG A 177 -22.64 -3.06 -0.14
N ARG A 178 -21.67 -3.28 -1.05
CA ARG A 178 -21.38 -2.42 -2.22
C ARG A 178 -21.09 -0.94 -1.88
N GLN A 179 -20.63 -0.68 -0.65
CA GLN A 179 -20.34 0.68 -0.17
C GLN A 179 -18.91 1.13 -0.49
N THR A 180 -18.01 0.19 -0.78
CA THR A 180 -16.70 0.47 -1.35
C THR A 180 -16.38 -0.49 -2.47
N SER A 181 -15.71 -0.05 -3.53
CA SER A 181 -15.19 -0.90 -4.63
C SER A 181 -13.72 -1.26 -4.46
N HIS A 182 -13.08 -0.72 -3.41
CA HIS A 182 -11.72 -1.04 -2.95
C HIS A 182 -11.72 -1.18 -1.44
N GLU A 183 -11.15 -2.26 -0.93
CA GLU A 183 -11.11 -2.54 0.50
C GLU A 183 -9.74 -2.22 1.06
N GLN A 184 -8.69 -2.70 0.39
CA GLN A 184 -7.33 -2.75 0.91
C GLN A 184 -6.45 -1.62 0.36
N ASP A 185 -5.67 -1.03 1.26
CA ASP A 185 -4.45 -0.30 0.91
C ASP A 185 -3.28 -1.29 0.88
N SER A 186 -2.66 -1.48 -0.29
CA SER A 186 -1.53 -2.41 -0.50
C SER A 186 -0.16 -1.71 -0.54
N SER A 187 -0.07 -0.49 0.01
CA SER A 187 1.22 0.17 0.23
C SER A 187 2.06 -0.55 1.29
N LEU A 188 1.43 -1.11 2.32
CA LEU A 188 2.06 -2.02 3.28
C LEU A 188 1.25 -3.31 3.45
N VAL A 189 1.90 -4.46 3.23
CA VAL A 189 1.30 -5.79 3.42
C VAL A 189 2.25 -6.65 4.24
N ALA A 190 1.81 -7.09 5.42
CA ALA A 190 2.57 -8.02 6.26
C ALA A 190 2.00 -9.43 6.14
N ILE A 191 2.85 -10.42 5.83
CA ILE A 191 2.45 -11.82 5.65
C ILE A 191 3.49 -12.77 6.24
N ASP A 192 3.04 -13.73 7.05
CA ASP A 192 3.74 -14.96 7.38
C ASP A 192 3.23 -16.10 6.49
N LYS A 193 4.02 -16.43 5.46
CA LYS A 193 3.73 -17.49 4.49
C LYS A 193 3.65 -18.87 5.12
N SER A 194 4.27 -19.09 6.29
CA SER A 194 4.18 -20.38 6.98
C SER A 194 2.78 -20.66 7.56
N ARG A 195 1.97 -19.61 7.74
CA ARG A 195 0.59 -19.67 8.25
C ARG A 195 -0.46 -19.34 7.19
N ALA A 196 -0.06 -19.17 5.93
CA ALA A 196 -0.95 -18.75 4.85
C ALA A 196 -1.88 -19.86 4.33
N GLY A 197 -1.74 -21.11 4.77
CA GLY A 197 -2.54 -22.23 4.28
C GLY A 197 -2.48 -22.34 2.76
N LYS A 198 -3.63 -22.17 2.09
CA LYS A 198 -3.74 -22.15 0.61
C LYS A 198 -3.74 -20.76 -0.01
N ALA A 199 -3.64 -19.69 0.77
CA ALA A 199 -3.74 -18.32 0.27
C ALA A 199 -2.68 -18.00 -0.79
N MET A 200 -1.46 -18.54 -0.72
CA MET A 200 -0.45 -18.29 -1.75
C MET A 200 -0.76 -18.99 -3.08
N ASP A 201 -1.33 -20.21 -3.04
CA ASP A 201 -1.77 -20.93 -4.23
C ASP A 201 -2.96 -20.20 -4.89
N VAL A 202 -3.90 -19.73 -4.05
CA VAL A 202 -5.05 -18.94 -4.51
C VAL A 202 -4.63 -17.57 -5.03
N LEU A 203 -3.69 -16.89 -4.39
CA LEU A 203 -3.13 -15.62 -4.85
C LEU A 203 -2.55 -15.78 -6.25
N PHE A 204 -1.76 -16.82 -6.48
CA PHE A 204 -1.21 -17.10 -7.80
C PHE A 204 -2.31 -17.30 -8.85
N PHE A 205 -3.33 -18.11 -8.53
CA PHE A 205 -4.48 -18.28 -9.42
C PHE A 205 -5.23 -16.97 -9.71
N LEU A 206 -5.45 -16.13 -8.69
CA LEU A 206 -6.14 -14.85 -8.86
C LEU A 206 -5.40 -13.95 -9.85
N ILE A 207 -4.07 -13.91 -9.77
CA ILE A 207 -3.27 -13.00 -10.59
C ILE A 207 -2.90 -13.57 -11.97
N THR A 208 -2.88 -14.90 -12.14
CA THR A 208 -2.52 -15.53 -13.44
C THR A 208 -3.72 -15.97 -14.27
N GLU A 209 -4.86 -16.24 -13.64
CA GLU A 209 -6.06 -16.73 -14.32
C GLU A 209 -7.22 -15.74 -14.12
N GLN A 210 -7.65 -15.54 -12.87
CA GLN A 210 -8.92 -14.82 -12.59
C GLN A 210 -8.89 -13.38 -13.09
N HIS A 211 -7.78 -12.67 -12.87
CA HIS A 211 -7.58 -11.29 -13.31
C HIS A 211 -7.79 -11.11 -14.81
N PHE A 212 -7.47 -12.12 -15.62
CA PHE A 212 -7.64 -12.08 -17.08
C PHE A 212 -9.04 -12.44 -17.55
N VAL A 213 -9.89 -12.95 -16.65
CA VAL A 213 -11.31 -13.23 -16.93
C VAL A 213 -12.17 -12.04 -16.51
N HIS A 214 -11.95 -11.52 -15.29
CA HIS A 214 -12.66 -10.37 -14.75
C HIS A 214 -11.72 -9.49 -13.92
N GLU A 215 -11.77 -8.18 -14.18
CA GLU A 215 -11.06 -7.21 -13.37
C GLU A 215 -11.75 -7.04 -12.01
N PHE A 216 -11.05 -7.36 -10.92
CA PHE A 216 -11.63 -7.38 -9.56
C PHE A 216 -10.99 -6.38 -8.60
N SER A 217 -9.97 -5.65 -9.03
CA SER A 217 -9.15 -4.77 -8.19
C SER A 217 -8.58 -3.61 -8.99
N TYR A 218 -8.41 -2.45 -8.35
CA TYR A 218 -7.58 -1.37 -8.89
C TYR A 218 -6.12 -1.76 -8.68
N GLY A 219 -5.48 -2.21 -9.75
CA GLY A 219 -4.16 -2.81 -9.67
C GLY A 219 -4.21 -4.09 -8.83
N ASP A 220 -3.26 -4.23 -7.91
CA ASP A 220 -3.04 -5.44 -7.11
C ASP A 220 -3.83 -5.50 -5.79
N LYS A 221 -4.42 -4.39 -5.36
CA LYS A 221 -4.77 -4.12 -3.96
C LYS A 221 -5.61 -5.20 -3.29
N GLU A 222 -6.62 -5.71 -3.98
CA GLU A 222 -7.59 -6.65 -3.41
C GLU A 222 -7.10 -8.11 -3.49
N SER A 223 -6.02 -8.37 -4.22
CA SER A 223 -5.54 -9.75 -4.46
C SER A 223 -5.11 -10.45 -3.18
N PHE A 224 -4.53 -9.73 -2.22
CA PHE A 224 -4.02 -10.31 -0.99
C PHE A 224 -5.14 -10.81 -0.09
N TRP A 225 -6.07 -9.93 0.32
CA TRP A 225 -7.12 -10.34 1.25
C TRP A 225 -8.14 -11.29 0.61
N ILE A 226 -8.47 -11.12 -0.67
CA ILE A 226 -9.37 -12.04 -1.38
C ILE A 226 -8.74 -13.44 -1.45
N ALA A 227 -7.43 -13.54 -1.63
CA ALA A 227 -6.75 -14.84 -1.61
C ALA A 227 -6.89 -15.54 -0.25
N TYR A 228 -6.81 -14.80 0.86
CA TYR A 228 -7.02 -15.34 2.21
C TYR A 228 -8.49 -15.72 2.44
N GLU A 229 -9.43 -14.87 2.01
CA GLU A 229 -10.88 -15.12 2.10
C GLU A 229 -11.26 -16.41 1.35
N LEU A 230 -10.86 -16.54 0.09
CA LEU A 230 -11.11 -17.73 -0.73
C LEU A 230 -10.36 -18.96 -0.21
N ALA A 231 -9.16 -18.79 0.36
CA ALA A 231 -8.42 -19.87 1.00
C ALA A 231 -8.99 -20.33 2.34
N LYS A 232 -10.05 -19.66 2.84
CA LYS A 232 -10.63 -19.90 4.17
C LYS A 232 -9.60 -19.81 5.29
N GLN A 233 -8.57 -18.99 5.08
CA GLN A 233 -7.51 -18.74 6.05
C GLN A 233 -7.84 -17.47 6.80
N GLU A 234 -7.73 -17.48 8.13
CA GLU A 234 -7.94 -16.28 8.92
C GLU A 234 -6.91 -15.20 8.55
N TYR A 235 -7.37 -13.96 8.42
CA TYR A 235 -6.55 -12.79 8.14
C TYR A 235 -6.98 -11.59 9.00
N PHE A 236 -6.11 -10.61 9.11
CA PHE A 236 -6.28 -9.45 9.97
C PHE A 236 -6.12 -8.16 9.17
N PHE A 237 -7.15 -7.33 9.23
CA PHE A 237 -7.08 -5.91 8.90
C PHE A 237 -6.87 -5.11 10.18
N SER A 238 -6.12 -4.02 10.07
CA SER A 238 -6.04 -2.98 11.10
C SER A 238 -7.44 -2.63 11.63
N PRO A 239 -7.63 -2.48 12.95
CA PRO A 239 -8.91 -2.05 13.51
C PRO A 239 -9.24 -0.58 13.16
N TRP A 240 -8.25 0.15 12.65
CA TRP A 240 -8.33 1.56 12.30
C TRP A 240 -8.61 1.75 10.81
N GLY A 241 -9.45 2.74 10.51
CA GLY A 241 -9.65 3.18 9.14
C GLY A 241 -8.45 3.94 8.60
N VAL A 242 -8.48 4.16 7.28
CA VAL A 242 -7.53 5.03 6.60
C VAL A 242 -7.58 6.46 7.15
N GLY A 243 -6.42 7.10 7.27
CA GLY A 243 -6.30 8.53 7.51
C GLY A 243 -5.82 9.29 6.27
N GLY A 244 -5.78 10.61 6.36
CA GLY A 244 -5.30 11.49 5.30
C GLY A 244 -4.39 12.59 5.85
N ILE A 245 -3.39 12.97 5.07
CA ILE A 245 -2.50 14.10 5.39
C ILE A 245 -2.91 15.34 4.60
N SER A 246 -2.86 16.52 5.22
CA SER A 246 -3.20 17.80 4.58
C SER A 246 -2.27 18.08 3.38
N SER A 247 -2.82 18.23 2.18
CA SER A 247 -2.06 18.52 0.96
C SER A 247 -2.48 19.75 0.18
N SER A 248 -3.57 20.40 0.58
CA SER A 248 -4.12 21.54 -0.13
C SER A 248 -3.55 22.88 0.36
N THR A 249 -3.36 23.81 -0.56
CA THR A 249 -2.85 25.17 -0.30
C THR A 249 -4.00 26.17 -0.06
N ASN A 250 -3.74 27.48 -0.06
CA ASN A 250 -4.79 28.53 -0.06
C ASN A 250 -5.72 28.55 1.16
N LYS A 251 -5.13 28.36 2.35
CA LYS A 251 -5.83 28.37 3.64
C LYS A 251 -6.90 27.27 3.72
N ASP A 252 -6.65 26.12 3.08
CA ASP A 252 -7.56 24.97 3.06
C ASP A 252 -7.95 24.55 4.47
N LEU A 253 -6.98 24.38 5.37
CA LEU A 253 -7.22 24.04 6.78
C LEU A 253 -8.07 25.08 7.53
N GLU A 254 -7.94 26.38 7.22
CA GLU A 254 -8.79 27.41 7.85
C GLU A 254 -10.24 27.34 7.33
N LYS A 255 -10.46 26.83 6.12
CA LYS A 255 -11.76 26.77 5.45
C LYS A 255 -12.45 25.41 5.58
N HIS A 256 -11.66 24.36 5.79
CA HIS A 256 -12.03 22.94 5.76
C HIS A 256 -11.34 22.22 6.93
N GLU A 257 -11.44 22.78 8.13
CA GLU A 257 -10.70 22.32 9.33
C GLU A 257 -10.97 20.85 9.70
N ASP A 258 -12.08 20.28 9.24
CA ASP A 258 -12.49 18.92 9.55
C ASP A 258 -12.36 17.94 8.37
N SER A 259 -11.82 18.39 7.23
CA SER A 259 -11.81 17.62 5.98
C SER A 259 -10.46 17.75 5.28
N LEU A 260 -9.68 16.66 5.23
CA LEU A 260 -8.34 16.68 4.64
C LEU A 260 -8.29 15.93 3.32
N CYS A 261 -7.65 16.53 2.32
CA CYS A 261 -7.37 15.92 1.02
C CYS A 261 -5.86 15.73 0.84
N GLY A 262 -5.44 14.52 0.44
CA GLY A 262 -4.04 14.24 0.19
C GLY A 262 -3.66 12.77 0.24
N SER A 263 -2.40 12.50 0.58
CA SER A 263 -1.85 11.16 0.74
C SER A 263 -2.48 10.38 1.88
N ILE A 264 -2.47 9.05 1.75
CA ILE A 264 -3.00 8.14 2.75
C ILE A 264 -2.07 8.06 3.96
N VAL A 265 -2.67 8.01 5.14
CA VAL A 265 -2.03 7.82 6.43
C VAL A 265 -2.54 6.52 7.03
N GLN A 266 -1.65 5.72 7.64
CA GLN A 266 -2.02 4.55 8.40
C GLN A 266 -1.45 4.59 9.82
N TYR A 267 -2.21 4.04 10.76
CA TYR A 267 -1.88 3.99 12.18
C TYR A 267 -1.38 2.62 12.59
N MET A 268 -0.65 2.56 13.71
CA MET A 268 -0.30 1.29 14.35
C MET A 268 -1.57 0.45 14.62
N PRO A 269 -1.64 -0.81 14.16
CA PRO A 269 -2.84 -1.63 14.24
C PRO A 269 -2.97 -2.33 15.61
N VAL A 270 -2.86 -1.56 16.69
CA VAL A 270 -3.10 -2.02 18.06
C VAL A 270 -4.62 -2.03 18.30
N GLU A 271 -5.15 -3.15 18.80
CA GLU A 271 -6.59 -3.36 19.02
C GLU A 271 -7.13 -2.59 20.24
N ASP A 272 -6.28 -2.25 21.21
CA ASP A 272 -6.65 -1.44 22.37
C ASP A 272 -6.87 0.03 21.99
N GLU A 273 -8.13 0.47 22.06
CA GLU A 273 -8.53 1.83 21.74
C GLU A 273 -8.00 2.89 22.73
N THR A 274 -7.59 2.47 23.94
CA THR A 274 -7.07 3.36 24.99
C THR A 274 -5.59 3.68 24.82
N THR A 275 -4.86 2.85 24.06
CA THR A 275 -3.46 3.11 23.69
C THR A 275 -3.39 4.38 22.85
N GLU A 276 -2.39 5.24 23.09
CA GLU A 276 -2.22 6.48 22.34
C GLU A 276 -2.14 6.23 20.82
N SER A 277 -2.69 7.16 20.04
CA SER A 277 -2.63 7.11 18.57
C SER A 277 -1.19 7.22 18.10
N GLU A 278 -0.71 6.22 17.37
CA GLU A 278 0.63 6.22 16.79
C GLU A 278 0.53 6.15 15.26
N LEU A 279 1.00 7.21 14.58
CA LEU A 279 1.21 7.24 13.14
C LEU A 279 2.27 6.20 12.75
N LEU A 280 1.92 5.23 11.90
CA LEU A 280 2.87 4.24 11.40
C LEU A 280 3.59 4.76 10.16
N TYR A 281 2.82 5.13 9.12
CA TYR A 281 3.39 5.59 7.86
C TYR A 281 2.42 6.46 7.04
N VAL A 282 2.99 7.13 6.05
CA VAL A 282 2.28 7.88 5.02
C VAL A 282 2.68 7.35 3.65
N ASN A 283 1.71 6.93 2.85
CA ASN A 283 1.94 6.57 1.44
C ASN A 283 1.77 7.82 0.57
N GLY A 284 2.87 8.39 0.08
CA GLY A 284 2.79 9.70 -0.56
C GLY A 284 3.93 10.09 -1.46
N LYS A 285 3.89 9.64 -2.73
CA LYS A 285 4.72 10.19 -3.81
C LYS A 285 4.69 11.72 -3.90
N ALA A 286 3.54 12.35 -3.63
CA ALA A 286 3.35 13.81 -3.61
C ALA A 286 4.17 14.51 -2.51
N LEU A 287 4.57 13.81 -1.46
CA LEU A 287 5.45 14.35 -0.43
C LEU A 287 6.93 14.26 -0.84
N LEU A 288 7.30 13.42 -1.80
CA LEU A 288 8.70 13.12 -2.11
C LEU A 288 9.15 13.66 -3.47
N ASN A 289 8.30 13.54 -4.49
CA ASN A 289 8.63 13.92 -5.85
C ASN A 289 7.97 15.26 -6.22
N PRO A 290 8.76 16.30 -6.59
CA PRO A 290 8.24 17.59 -7.07
C PRO A 290 7.30 17.49 -8.28
N PHE A 291 7.41 16.42 -9.06
CA PHE A 291 6.55 16.13 -10.20
C PHE A 291 5.88 14.77 -10.00
N PRO A 292 4.90 14.68 -9.07
CA PRO A 292 4.33 13.39 -8.67
C PRO A 292 3.44 12.78 -9.77
N VAL A 293 2.88 13.62 -10.64
CA VAL A 293 2.09 13.25 -11.81
C VAL A 293 2.93 13.32 -13.09
N ALA A 294 2.48 12.64 -14.15
CA ALA A 294 3.09 12.75 -15.47
C ALA A 294 3.00 14.19 -16.00
N MET A 295 3.99 14.63 -16.79
CA MET A 295 4.11 16.02 -17.24
C MET A 295 2.90 16.50 -18.06
N ASP A 296 2.30 15.61 -18.85
CA ASP A 296 1.10 15.86 -19.64
C ASP A 296 -0.16 16.06 -18.78
N LYS A 297 -0.16 15.56 -17.53
CA LYS A 297 -1.27 15.68 -16.58
C LYS A 297 -1.13 16.84 -15.61
N LEU A 298 0.02 17.53 -15.58
CA LEU A 298 0.31 18.56 -14.58
C LEU A 298 -0.71 19.71 -14.59
N GLY A 299 -1.21 20.10 -15.77
CA GLY A 299 -2.20 21.18 -15.92
C GLY A 299 -3.63 20.79 -15.53
N THR A 300 -3.92 19.49 -15.39
CA THR A 300 -5.27 18.97 -15.06
C THR A 300 -5.32 18.27 -13.71
N ALA A 301 -4.18 18.01 -13.08
CA ALA A 301 -4.11 17.37 -11.78
C ALA A 301 -4.67 18.30 -10.70
N THR A 302 -5.41 17.73 -9.75
CA THR A 302 -5.92 18.47 -8.61
C THR A 302 -4.79 18.85 -7.66
N HIS A 303 -4.90 20.00 -6.99
CA HIS A 303 -3.83 20.49 -6.12
C HIS A 303 -3.47 19.54 -4.97
N ASN A 304 -4.44 18.76 -4.49
CA ASN A 304 -4.26 17.79 -3.40
C ASN A 304 -3.39 16.57 -3.77
N VAL A 305 -3.05 16.37 -5.05
CA VAL A 305 -2.13 15.32 -5.51
C VAL A 305 -0.81 15.87 -6.05
N LEU A 306 -0.61 17.20 -5.99
CA LEU A 306 0.64 17.86 -6.37
C LEU A 306 1.63 17.90 -5.21
N PHE A 307 2.86 18.34 -5.51
CA PHE A 307 3.95 18.33 -4.53
C PHE A 307 3.60 19.13 -3.27
N ASN A 308 3.57 18.44 -2.14
CA ASN A 308 3.19 19.00 -0.85
C ASN A 308 4.42 19.31 -0.03
N THR A 309 4.85 20.57 -0.03
CA THR A 309 6.11 21.00 0.56
C THR A 309 6.15 20.92 2.09
N ASN A 310 5.04 21.20 2.77
CA ASN A 310 5.02 21.32 4.23
C ASN A 310 3.64 20.95 4.80
N PRO A 311 3.30 19.64 4.85
CA PRO A 311 2.07 19.22 5.51
C PRO A 311 2.15 19.55 7.01
N THR A 312 1.01 19.91 7.60
CA THR A 312 0.95 20.29 9.01
C THR A 312 -0.02 19.45 9.83
N HIS A 313 -1.04 18.86 9.19
CA HIS A 313 -2.09 18.12 9.87
C HIS A 313 -2.34 16.76 9.22
N LEU A 314 -2.88 15.84 10.01
CA LEU A 314 -3.47 14.59 9.55
C LEU A 314 -4.87 14.41 10.16
N THR A 315 -5.66 13.49 9.63
CA THR A 315 -6.96 13.14 10.23
C THR A 315 -6.73 12.23 11.43
N PRO A 316 -7.35 12.47 12.61
CA PRO A 316 -7.15 11.64 13.79
C PRO A 316 -7.46 10.15 13.55
N ARG A 317 -6.79 9.27 14.30
CA ARG A 317 -7.04 7.82 14.28
C ARG A 317 -8.49 7.55 14.68
N GLN A 318 -9.20 6.82 13.83
CA GLN A 318 -10.60 6.49 14.05
C GLN A 318 -10.95 5.14 13.43
N LYS A 319 -12.07 4.56 13.88
CA LYS A 319 -12.63 3.37 13.25
C LYS A 319 -12.99 3.65 11.80
N ARG A 320 -12.89 2.63 10.97
CA ARG A 320 -13.22 2.73 9.55
C ARG A 320 -14.64 3.22 9.34
N ARG A 321 -14.80 4.21 8.46
CA ARG A 321 -16.08 4.77 8.07
C ARG A 321 -16.02 5.39 6.67
N GLY A 322 -17.18 5.65 6.08
CA GLY A 322 -17.30 6.43 4.84
C GLY A 322 -17.19 7.93 5.06
N ASN A 323 -17.08 8.69 3.96
CA ASN A 323 -17.14 10.15 3.99
C ASN A 323 -18.46 10.63 4.62
N GLY A 324 -18.34 11.59 5.53
CA GLY A 324 -19.46 12.17 6.27
C GLY A 324 -19.82 13.57 5.76
N GLN A 325 -20.41 14.36 6.65
CA GLN A 325 -20.64 15.79 6.43
C GLN A 325 -19.48 16.59 7.01
N THR A 326 -19.15 17.71 6.36
CA THR A 326 -18.27 18.73 6.93
C THR A 326 -19.07 19.64 7.88
N THR A 327 -18.43 20.13 8.94
CA THR A 327 -18.94 21.18 9.83
C THR A 327 -18.84 22.57 9.20
N THR A 328 -18.14 22.70 8.09
CA THR A 328 -17.89 23.98 7.40
C THR A 328 -19.04 24.38 6.48
N ASN A 329 -19.08 25.66 6.09
CA ASN A 329 -20.10 26.18 5.17
C ASN A 329 -19.80 25.87 3.68
N TYR A 330 -18.84 24.99 3.39
CA TYR A 330 -18.44 24.64 2.04
C TYR A 330 -19.54 23.87 1.29
N LYS A 331 -19.84 24.30 0.07
CA LYS A 331 -20.87 23.69 -0.79
C LYS A 331 -20.32 23.11 -2.09
N GLY A 332 -18.99 23.11 -2.27
CA GLY A 332 -18.35 22.54 -3.45
C GLY A 332 -18.20 21.03 -3.37
N GLY A 333 -17.67 20.44 -4.43
CA GLY A 333 -17.33 19.02 -4.47
C GLY A 333 -15.98 18.73 -3.81
N TYR A 334 -15.83 17.53 -3.27
CA TYR A 334 -14.56 17.03 -2.76
C TYR A 334 -13.91 16.10 -3.78
N ALA A 335 -12.59 16.15 -3.88
CA ALA A 335 -11.82 15.16 -4.64
C ALA A 335 -11.90 13.78 -3.95
N MET A 336 -11.67 12.72 -4.71
CA MET A 336 -11.76 11.35 -4.18
C MET A 336 -10.71 11.05 -3.08
N GLU A 337 -9.61 11.80 -3.05
CA GLU A 337 -8.57 11.67 -2.03
C GLU A 337 -8.93 12.38 -0.70
N CYS A 338 -10.08 13.06 -0.63
CA CYS A 338 -10.54 13.76 0.56
C CYS A 338 -11.26 12.83 1.55
N LEU A 339 -10.93 12.99 2.83
CA LEU A 339 -11.65 12.42 3.96
C LEU A 339 -12.50 13.50 4.62
N VAL A 340 -13.80 13.48 4.35
CA VAL A 340 -14.74 14.56 4.67
C VAL A 340 -15.36 14.37 6.05
N GLY A 341 -15.18 15.36 6.92
CA GLY A 341 -15.68 15.35 8.31
C GLY A 341 -14.88 14.47 9.26
N PHE A 342 -13.66 14.05 8.88
CA PHE A 342 -12.77 13.18 9.64
C PHE A 342 -12.03 13.91 10.77
N GLY A 343 -12.13 15.24 10.82
CA GLY A 343 -11.36 16.07 11.74
C GLY A 343 -9.93 16.26 11.25
N SER A 344 -9.19 17.12 11.95
CA SER A 344 -7.76 17.28 11.76
C SER A 344 -7.06 17.46 13.10
N GLU A 345 -5.84 16.95 13.21
CA GLU A 345 -4.94 17.17 14.33
C GLU A 345 -3.51 17.42 13.81
N PRO A 346 -2.66 18.14 14.57
CA PRO A 346 -1.28 18.40 14.15
C PRO A 346 -0.49 17.11 13.93
N LEU A 347 0.38 17.12 12.92
CA LEU A 347 1.32 16.02 12.70
C LEU A 347 2.26 15.82 13.89
N PRO A 348 2.71 14.57 14.16
CA PRO A 348 3.75 14.32 15.14
C PRO A 348 4.99 15.17 14.83
N VAL A 349 5.59 15.77 15.86
CA VAL A 349 6.77 16.66 15.73
C VAL A 349 7.92 16.01 14.96
N LYS A 350 8.05 14.68 15.06
CA LYS A 350 9.09 13.89 14.36
C LYS A 350 8.85 13.74 12.85
N PHE A 351 7.65 14.02 12.35
CA PHE A 351 7.29 13.79 10.94
C PHE A 351 8.08 14.70 9.99
N ALA A 352 8.20 16.00 10.31
CA ALA A 352 8.93 16.93 9.45
C ALA A 352 10.44 16.58 9.31
N PRO A 353 11.17 16.29 10.41
CA PRO A 353 12.51 15.69 10.36
C PRO A 353 12.60 14.43 9.48
N GLN A 354 11.65 13.51 9.63
CA GLN A 354 11.61 12.26 8.88
C GLN A 354 11.43 12.52 7.37
N LEU A 355 10.45 13.35 7.01
CA LEU A 355 10.17 13.73 5.63
C LEU A 355 11.38 14.45 4.99
N LEU A 356 12.05 15.34 5.73
CA LEU A 356 13.23 16.03 5.25
C LEU A 356 14.37 15.04 4.93
N ARG A 357 14.64 14.10 5.84
CA ARG A 357 15.64 13.04 5.61
C ARG A 357 15.32 12.22 4.37
N ARG A 358 14.07 11.75 4.25
CA ARG A 358 13.58 11.01 3.08
C ARG A 358 13.80 11.78 1.77
N ARG A 359 13.50 13.09 1.77
CA ARG A 359 13.72 13.99 0.62
C ARG A 359 15.19 14.20 0.30
N MET A 360 16.05 14.38 1.31
CA MET A 360 17.48 14.54 1.08
C MET A 360 18.09 13.32 0.40
N PHE A 361 17.73 12.11 0.84
CA PHE A 361 18.15 10.88 0.19
C PHE A 361 17.65 10.83 -1.26
N TYR A 362 16.36 11.12 -1.48
CA TYR A 362 15.77 11.12 -2.82
C TYR A 362 16.46 12.11 -3.78
N PHE A 363 16.61 13.36 -3.37
CA PHE A 363 17.24 14.40 -4.18
C PHE A 363 18.73 14.14 -4.38
N GLY A 364 19.44 13.66 -3.35
CA GLY A 364 20.83 13.26 -3.46
C GLY A 364 21.04 12.23 -4.59
N ILE A 365 20.21 11.18 -4.62
CA ILE A 365 20.27 10.18 -5.69
C ILE A 365 19.92 10.78 -7.06
N ARG A 366 18.84 11.59 -7.14
CA ARG A 366 18.42 12.23 -8.40
C ARG A 366 19.47 13.17 -8.97
N MET A 367 20.29 13.79 -8.12
CA MET A 367 21.34 14.73 -8.50
C MET A 367 22.73 14.07 -8.61
N GLY A 368 22.86 12.76 -8.36
CA GLY A 368 24.14 12.06 -8.38
C GLY A 368 25.05 12.36 -7.17
N VAL A 369 24.51 12.95 -6.11
CA VAL A 369 25.22 13.26 -4.85
C VAL A 369 25.00 12.10 -3.87
N LEU A 370 25.65 10.96 -4.13
CA LEU A 370 25.43 9.74 -3.34
C LEU A 370 25.94 9.84 -1.89
N SER A 371 26.85 10.76 -1.59
CA SER A 371 27.28 11.04 -0.21
C SER A 371 26.14 11.52 0.69
N ALA A 372 25.02 11.94 0.11
CA ALA A 372 23.80 12.21 0.88
C ALA A 372 23.24 10.98 1.59
N LEU A 373 23.63 9.76 1.19
CA LEU A 373 23.15 8.50 1.76
C LEU A 373 23.99 8.00 2.95
N ASP A 374 25.15 8.59 3.17
CA ASP A 374 26.16 8.11 4.13
C ASP A 374 25.74 8.29 5.59
N GLN A 375 24.83 9.24 5.85
CA GLN A 375 24.43 9.61 7.21
C GLN A 375 22.92 9.60 7.38
N CYS A 376 22.51 9.02 8.49
CA CYS A 376 21.16 9.17 9.01
C CYS A 376 21.07 10.52 9.72
N PHE A 377 20.95 11.59 8.94
CA PHE A 377 20.94 12.97 9.45
C PHE A 377 20.03 13.10 10.69
N PRO A 378 20.58 13.45 11.87
CA PRO A 378 19.79 13.69 13.05
C PRO A 378 19.21 15.11 12.96
N PHE A 379 18.08 15.25 12.26
CA PHE A 379 17.31 16.48 12.34
C PHE A 379 16.58 16.47 13.67
N GLU A 380 17.19 17.00 14.73
CA GLU A 380 16.41 17.40 15.90
C GLU A 380 15.43 18.46 15.43
N GLY A 381 14.12 18.19 15.53
CA GLY A 381 13.09 19.15 15.15
C GLY A 381 13.35 20.49 15.83
N MET A 382 13.15 21.60 15.12
CA MET A 382 13.24 22.93 15.74
C MET A 382 12.34 22.94 16.98
N LYS A 383 12.93 23.18 18.15
CA LYS A 383 12.22 23.28 19.44
C LYS A 383 11.26 24.45 19.46
#